data_AF-A0A918TH40-F1
#
_entry.id   AF-A0A918TH40-F1
#
_cell.length_a   1.000
_cell.length_b   1.000
_cell.length_c   1.000
_cell.angle_alpha   90.00
_cell.angle_beta   90.00
_cell.angle_gamma   90.00
#
_symmetry.space_group_name_H-M   'P 1'
#
loop_
_entity.id
_entity.type
_entity.pdbx_description
1 polymer ?
#
loop_
_entity_poly.entity_id
_entity_poly.type
_entity_poly.pdbx_seq_one_letter_code
_entity_poly.pdbx_strand_id
1 'polypeptide(L)'
;MKTLFTISCLLAVPSLSFAADFEVQLVQITSNADLPRSIPQDVKPFANQHAASLCFLIKGENLVSIDDDTLTLDGEIKWEAGSFNKVSDDGRYARLDITTSEELIGKLDALKFKGTIEAYTAADTETTTLTLSYGGEAKEAGPFEVAFSKPKKTAFGFGGGAGIKLSKGDLNHLKSITVKVDGKEANGNGWFGSNNSRTYNFENLGEGEVEVTIVTWKNMKKVTIPIEK
;
A
#
# COMPACT_ATOMS: atom_id res chain seq x y z
N MET A 1 47.19 -48.21 15.37
CA MET A 1 46.81 -47.15 14.43
C MET A 1 45.31 -47.29 14.13
N LYS A 2 44.48 -46.35 14.60
CA LYS A 2 43.05 -46.27 14.25
C LYS A 2 42.83 -44.96 13.52
N THR A 3 42.51 -45.02 12.24
CA THR A 3 42.25 -43.86 11.39
C THR A 3 40.79 -43.46 11.58
N LEU A 4 40.56 -42.25 12.11
CA LEU A 4 39.23 -41.65 12.25
C LEU A 4 38.82 -41.10 10.87
N PHE A 5 37.69 -41.56 10.33
CA PHE A 5 37.05 -40.97 9.15
C PHE A 5 36.06 -39.90 9.61
N THR A 6 36.34 -38.63 9.32
CA THR A 6 35.39 -37.54 9.53
C THR A 6 34.50 -37.43 8.29
N ILE A 7 33.23 -37.81 8.41
CA ILE A 7 32.22 -37.57 7.38
C ILE A 7 31.78 -36.11 7.52
N SER A 8 32.23 -35.27 6.59
CA SER A 8 31.74 -33.90 6.46
C SER A 8 30.45 -33.92 5.64
N CYS A 9 29.30 -33.85 6.32
CA CYS A 9 28.03 -33.60 5.65
C CYS A 9 28.02 -32.14 5.18
N LEU A 10 28.32 -31.91 3.90
CA LEU A 10 27.95 -30.66 3.24
C LEU A 10 26.43 -30.57 3.23
N LEU A 11 25.86 -29.83 4.19
CA LEU A 11 24.50 -29.33 4.08
C LEU A 11 24.50 -28.30 2.94
N ALA A 12 24.06 -28.73 1.77
CA ALA A 12 23.70 -27.82 0.69
C ALA A 12 22.53 -26.98 1.19
N VAL A 13 22.82 -25.78 1.71
CA VAL A 13 21.80 -24.77 1.94
C VAL A 13 21.31 -24.37 0.55
N PRO A 14 20.02 -24.54 0.21
CA PRO A 14 19.50 -23.98 -1.02
C PRO A 14 19.64 -22.47 -0.90
N SER A 15 20.63 -21.89 -1.56
CA SER A 15 20.63 -20.48 -1.87
C SER A 15 19.42 -20.24 -2.76
N LEU A 16 18.31 -19.81 -2.18
CA LEU A 16 17.25 -19.12 -2.91
C LEU A 16 17.95 -17.96 -3.64
N SER A 17 18.27 -18.17 -4.92
CA SER A 17 18.68 -17.07 -5.76
C SER A 17 17.42 -16.23 -5.99
N PHE A 18 17.21 -15.24 -5.13
CA PHE A 18 16.31 -14.14 -5.45
C PHE A 18 16.87 -13.52 -6.73
N ALA A 19 16.24 -13.78 -7.87
CA ALA A 19 16.49 -13.00 -9.07
C ALA A 19 16.09 -11.57 -8.70
N ALA A 20 17.08 -10.70 -8.54
CA ALA A 20 16.90 -9.35 -8.04
C ALA A 20 16.25 -8.47 -9.11
N ASP A 21 14.95 -8.60 -9.28
CA ASP A 21 14.12 -7.69 -10.09
C ASP A 21 13.87 -6.36 -9.35
N PHE A 22 14.30 -6.25 -8.09
CA PHE A 22 14.10 -5.09 -7.23
C PHE A 22 15.40 -4.63 -6.57
N GLU A 23 15.69 -3.34 -6.66
CA GLU A 23 16.75 -2.65 -5.93
C GLU A 23 16.13 -1.98 -4.70
N VAL A 24 16.65 -2.27 -3.50
CA VAL A 24 16.16 -1.69 -2.26
C VAL A 24 17.25 -0.84 -1.62
N GLN A 25 16.95 0.43 -1.36
CA GLN A 25 17.89 1.39 -0.80
C GLN A 25 17.29 2.04 0.45
N LEU A 26 17.99 1.99 1.57
CA LEU A 26 17.67 2.82 2.74
C LEU A 26 17.99 4.28 2.40
N VAL A 27 16.98 5.15 2.35
CA VAL A 27 17.12 6.56 1.94
C VAL A 27 16.95 7.54 3.09
N GLN A 28 16.30 7.12 4.18
CA GLN A 28 16.14 7.97 5.36
C GLN A 28 16.02 7.13 6.63
N ILE A 29 16.60 7.68 7.71
CA ILE A 29 16.52 7.17 9.06
C ILE A 29 16.00 8.30 9.95
N THR A 30 15.00 8.02 10.78
CA THR A 30 14.53 8.94 11.80
C THR A 30 14.60 8.25 13.16
N SER A 31 15.06 8.99 14.18
CA SER A 31 14.98 8.58 15.58
C SER A 31 14.42 9.72 16.38
N ASN A 32 13.44 9.41 17.22
CA ASN A 32 12.81 10.36 18.12
C ASN A 32 12.96 9.86 19.55
N ALA A 33 13.07 10.80 20.49
CA ALA A 33 12.98 10.46 21.90
C ALA A 33 11.52 10.16 22.22
N ASP A 34 11.27 9.18 23.10
CA ASP A 34 9.92 8.95 23.57
C ASP A 34 9.42 10.19 24.31
N LEU A 35 8.23 10.65 23.95
CA LEU A 35 7.60 11.79 24.60
C LEU A 35 6.59 11.27 25.64
N PRO A 36 6.60 11.81 26.87
CA PRO A 36 5.61 11.45 27.87
C PRO A 36 4.18 11.52 27.32
N ARG A 37 3.37 10.51 27.62
CA ARG A 37 1.95 10.45 27.20
C ARG A 37 1.12 11.62 27.70
N SER A 38 1.58 12.31 28.75
CA SER A 38 0.96 13.51 29.29
C SER A 38 1.08 14.73 28.38
N ILE A 39 1.97 14.73 27.38
CA ILE A 39 2.10 15.82 26.43
C ILE A 39 0.91 15.76 25.44
N PRO A 40 0.12 16.85 25.31
CA PRO A 40 -0.98 16.92 24.35
C PRO A 40 -0.53 16.67 22.90
N GLN A 41 -1.35 15.98 22.11
CA GLN A 41 -0.98 15.56 20.75
C GLN A 41 -0.72 16.74 19.80
N ASP A 42 -1.41 17.86 19.99
CA ASP A 42 -1.34 19.08 19.18
C ASP A 42 -0.04 19.88 19.39
N VAL A 43 0.69 19.62 20.47
CA VAL A 43 2.03 20.21 20.72
C VAL A 43 3.18 19.23 20.47
N LYS A 44 2.88 17.95 20.18
CA LYS A 44 3.92 16.99 19.80
C LYS A 44 4.44 17.33 18.40
N PRO A 45 5.76 17.21 18.16
CA PRO A 45 6.29 17.22 16.81
C PRO A 45 5.57 16.21 15.93
N PHE A 46 5.20 16.61 14.71
CA PHE A 46 4.41 15.80 13.77
C PHE A 46 5.01 14.40 13.51
N ALA A 47 6.32 14.24 13.68
CA ALA A 47 7.06 13.00 13.49
C ALA A 47 7.15 12.07 14.73
N ASN A 48 6.66 12.48 15.91
CA ASN A 48 6.87 11.75 17.17
C ASN A 48 5.83 10.64 17.45
N GLN A 49 5.25 10.03 16.41
CA GLN A 49 4.36 8.89 16.60
C GLN A 49 5.13 7.58 16.83
N HIS A 50 6.39 7.51 16.37
CA HIS A 50 7.26 6.35 16.51
C HIS A 50 8.64 6.76 17.03
N ALA A 51 9.28 5.87 17.79
CA ALA A 51 10.61 6.11 18.37
C ALA A 51 11.72 6.00 17.31
N ALA A 52 11.54 5.15 16.29
CA ALA A 52 12.38 5.16 15.11
C ALA A 52 11.61 4.77 13.85
N SER A 53 12.08 5.28 12.71
CA SER A 53 11.62 4.86 11.38
C SER A 53 12.77 4.73 10.39
N LEU A 54 12.64 3.76 9.50
CA LEU A 54 13.55 3.53 8.37
C LEU A 54 12.71 3.61 7.10
N CYS A 55 13.10 4.47 6.18
CA CYS A 55 12.43 4.65 4.90
C CYS A 55 13.32 4.11 3.79
N PHE A 56 12.79 3.13 3.07
CA PHE A 56 13.39 2.48 1.94
C PHE A 56 12.75 2.95 0.64
N LEU A 57 13.60 3.21 -0.36
CA LEU A 57 13.20 3.34 -1.75
C LEU A 57 13.42 1.98 -2.42
N ILE A 58 12.35 1.42 -2.95
CA ILE A 58 12.35 0.20 -3.75
C ILE A 58 12.24 0.65 -5.22
N LYS A 59 13.14 0.18 -6.08
CA LYS A 59 13.07 0.36 -7.53
C LYS A 59 12.83 -0.98 -8.19
N GLY A 60 11.97 -1.01 -9.20
CA GLY A 60 11.71 -2.20 -10.00
C GLY A 60 10.79 -1.88 -11.17
N GLU A 61 10.10 -2.90 -11.68
CA GLU A 61 9.09 -2.72 -12.72
C GLU A 61 7.76 -3.32 -12.29
N ASN A 62 6.68 -2.75 -12.81
CA ASN A 62 5.33 -3.28 -12.68
C ASN A 62 4.84 -3.40 -11.22
N LEU A 63 5.37 -2.60 -10.29
CA LEU A 63 4.88 -2.55 -8.91
C LEU A 63 3.43 -2.02 -8.88
N VAL A 64 2.59 -2.67 -8.07
CA VAL A 64 1.19 -2.30 -7.86
C VAL A 64 0.96 -1.80 -6.43
N SER A 65 1.35 -2.59 -5.44
CA SER A 65 1.22 -2.26 -4.02
C SER A 65 2.22 -3.04 -3.18
N ILE A 66 2.46 -2.57 -1.97
CA ILE A 66 3.20 -3.31 -0.93
C ILE A 66 2.17 -3.98 -0.02
N ASP A 67 2.42 -5.23 0.38
CA ASP A 67 1.59 -5.97 1.34
C ASP A 67 2.14 -5.78 2.75
N ASP A 68 1.68 -4.72 3.42
CA ASP A 68 2.20 -4.26 4.71
C ASP A 68 2.16 -5.33 5.83
N ASP A 69 1.25 -6.30 5.71
CA ASP A 69 1.07 -7.40 6.68
C ASP A 69 2.12 -8.51 6.54
N THR A 70 2.99 -8.44 5.52
CA THR A 70 3.96 -9.49 5.21
C THR A 70 5.40 -9.16 5.62
N LEU A 71 5.58 -8.03 6.33
CA LEU A 71 6.91 -7.64 6.81
C LEU A 71 7.44 -8.70 7.77
N THR A 72 8.61 -9.21 7.44
CA THR A 72 9.39 -10.08 8.33
C THR A 72 10.80 -9.54 8.41
N LEU A 73 11.32 -9.37 9.63
CA LEU A 73 12.71 -8.98 9.86
C LEU A 73 13.29 -9.91 10.94
N ASP A 74 14.58 -10.22 10.84
CA ASP A 74 15.32 -10.87 11.91
C ASP A 74 15.69 -9.89 13.04
N GLY A 75 16.18 -10.45 14.14
CA GLY A 75 16.57 -9.69 15.33
C GLY A 75 15.48 -9.59 16.41
N GLU A 76 15.81 -8.87 17.47
CA GLU A 76 14.96 -8.74 18.66
C GLU A 76 14.00 -7.54 18.58
N ILE A 77 14.33 -6.54 17.74
CA ILE A 77 13.55 -5.31 17.63
C ILE A 77 12.26 -5.60 16.87
N LYS A 78 11.13 -5.24 17.46
CA LYS A 78 9.84 -5.38 16.79
C LYS A 78 9.63 -4.21 15.83
N TRP A 79 9.65 -4.51 14.53
CA TRP A 79 9.33 -3.58 13.46
C TRP A 79 7.95 -3.85 12.88
N GLU A 80 7.30 -2.79 12.43
CA GLU A 80 5.99 -2.83 11.76
C GLU A 80 6.05 -1.95 10.50
N ALA A 81 5.30 -2.32 9.46
CA ALA A 81 5.16 -1.49 8.28
C ALA A 81 4.47 -0.15 8.66
N GLY A 82 4.98 0.95 8.11
CA GLY A 82 4.43 2.28 8.32
C GLY A 82 3.12 2.50 7.55
N SER A 83 2.30 3.45 7.99
CA SER A 83 0.94 3.64 7.47
C SER A 83 0.84 4.33 6.09
N PHE A 84 1.95 4.70 5.47
CA PHE A 84 1.97 5.50 4.23
C PHE A 84 2.89 4.93 3.14
N ASN A 85 3.01 3.60 3.10
CA ASN A 85 3.69 2.92 2.01
C ASN A 85 2.98 3.22 0.69
N LYS A 86 3.76 3.51 -0.35
CA LYS A 86 3.20 4.01 -1.62
C LYS A 86 4.03 3.54 -2.80
N VAL A 87 3.34 3.12 -3.85
CA VAL A 87 3.92 2.87 -5.18
C VAL A 87 3.68 4.09 -6.08
N SER A 88 4.64 4.43 -6.93
CA SER A 88 4.49 5.48 -7.95
C SER A 88 3.47 5.08 -9.01
N ASP A 89 2.83 6.07 -9.63
CA ASP A 89 1.76 5.81 -10.61
C ASP A 89 2.24 5.01 -11.85
N ASP A 90 3.55 5.05 -12.13
CA ASP A 90 4.21 4.30 -13.20
C ASP A 90 4.75 2.92 -12.76
N GLY A 91 4.57 2.55 -11.49
CA GLY A 91 4.97 1.24 -10.95
C GLY A 91 6.48 1.00 -10.90
N ARG A 92 7.32 2.04 -11.03
CA ARG A 92 8.79 1.88 -11.02
C ARG A 92 9.45 2.09 -9.66
N TYR A 93 8.76 2.79 -8.77
CA TYR A 93 9.28 3.13 -7.45
C TYR A 93 8.24 2.80 -6.39
N ALA A 94 8.70 2.36 -5.22
CA ALA A 94 7.89 2.32 -4.03
C ALA A 94 8.64 2.88 -2.83
N ARG A 95 7.90 3.55 -1.96
CA ARG A 95 8.34 3.94 -0.63
C ARG A 95 7.82 2.91 0.36
N LEU A 96 8.74 2.36 1.15
CA LEU A 96 8.45 1.52 2.30
C LEU A 96 9.01 2.18 3.55
N ASP A 97 8.14 2.61 4.45
CA ASP A 97 8.52 2.95 5.82
C ASP A 97 8.35 1.71 6.69
N ILE A 98 9.33 1.42 7.54
CA ILE A 98 9.17 0.54 8.69
C ILE A 98 9.43 1.33 9.96
N THR A 99 8.69 1.02 11.01
CA THR A 99 8.68 1.78 12.26
C THR A 99 8.80 0.87 13.47
N THR A 100 9.32 1.41 14.56
CA THR A 100 9.33 0.74 15.86
C THR A 100 9.03 1.73 16.97
N SER A 101 8.48 1.21 18.07
CA SER A 101 8.30 1.96 19.32
C SER A 101 9.52 1.86 20.24
N GLU A 102 10.55 1.11 19.86
CA GLU A 102 11.78 0.99 20.63
C GLU A 102 12.69 2.21 20.45
N GLU A 103 13.28 2.70 21.54
CA GLU A 103 14.16 3.87 21.51
C GLU A 103 15.56 3.51 20.99
N LEU A 104 15.87 4.01 19.80
CA LEU A 104 17.10 3.70 19.06
C LEU A 104 18.02 4.91 18.85
N ILE A 105 17.82 6.00 19.60
CA ILE A 105 18.71 7.16 19.55
C ILE A 105 20.15 6.72 19.83
N GLY A 106 21.06 7.05 18.90
CA GLY A 106 22.48 6.67 18.98
C GLY A 106 22.78 5.20 18.72
N LYS A 107 21.78 4.37 18.39
CA LYS A 107 21.92 2.93 18.12
C LYS A 107 21.62 2.54 16.68
N LEU A 108 20.99 3.42 15.90
CA LEU A 108 20.53 3.13 14.53
C LEU A 108 21.65 2.75 13.55
N ASP A 109 22.86 3.28 13.72
CA ASP A 109 24.00 2.96 12.84
C ASP A 109 24.54 1.54 13.07
N ALA A 110 24.35 0.98 14.26
CA ALA A 110 24.81 -0.35 14.62
C ALA A 110 23.77 -1.44 14.30
N LEU A 111 22.55 -1.04 13.90
CA LEU A 111 21.52 -1.98 13.51
C LEU A 111 21.95 -2.78 12.29
N LYS A 112 21.78 -4.10 12.41
CA LYS A 112 21.89 -5.03 11.30
C LYS A 112 20.68 -5.90 11.31
N PHE A 113 19.99 -5.98 10.19
CA PHE A 113 18.90 -6.91 10.02
C PHE A 113 18.74 -7.33 8.57
N LYS A 114 18.10 -8.46 8.40
CA LYS A 114 17.64 -9.01 7.12
C LYS A 114 16.19 -9.41 7.25
N GLY A 115 15.48 -9.25 6.16
CA GLY A 115 14.07 -9.54 6.13
C GLY A 115 13.50 -9.49 4.74
N THR A 116 12.18 -9.59 4.67
CA THR A 116 11.44 -9.52 3.43
C THR A 116 10.11 -8.81 3.62
N ILE A 117 9.61 -8.26 2.53
CA ILE A 117 8.23 -7.77 2.37
C ILE A 117 7.69 -8.35 1.06
N GLU A 118 6.40 -8.68 1.00
CA GLU A 118 5.75 -9.00 -0.26
C GLU A 118 5.23 -7.73 -0.93
N ALA A 119 5.32 -7.71 -2.26
CA ALA A 119 4.68 -6.70 -3.10
C ALA A 119 3.86 -7.39 -4.17
N TYR A 120 2.83 -6.71 -4.66
CA TYR A 120 2.11 -7.14 -5.84
C TYR A 120 2.70 -6.50 -7.09
N THR A 121 2.80 -7.29 -8.16
CA THR A 121 3.23 -6.84 -9.48
C THR A 121 2.21 -7.23 -10.55
N ALA A 122 2.07 -6.39 -11.58
CA ALA A 122 1.24 -6.68 -12.75
C ALA A 122 1.68 -5.86 -13.97
N ALA A 123 1.84 -6.53 -15.11
CA ALA A 123 2.23 -5.86 -16.36
C ALA A 123 1.01 -5.40 -17.17
N ASP A 124 -0.12 -6.09 -17.04
CA ASP A 124 -1.29 -5.89 -17.89
C ASP A 124 -2.41 -5.18 -17.15
N THR A 125 -3.18 -4.37 -17.88
CA THR A 125 -4.39 -3.73 -17.38
C THR A 125 -5.61 -4.08 -18.22
N GLU A 126 -6.77 -4.04 -17.59
CA GLU A 126 -8.08 -4.05 -18.25
C GLU A 126 -8.78 -2.72 -18.03
N THR A 127 -9.51 -2.25 -19.04
CA THR A 127 -10.30 -1.02 -18.96
C THR A 127 -11.75 -1.35 -19.26
N THR A 128 -12.63 -1.01 -18.34
CA THR A 128 -14.08 -1.16 -18.49
C THR A 128 -14.73 0.21 -18.37
N THR A 129 -15.53 0.58 -19.37
CA THR A 129 -16.33 1.82 -19.35
C THR A 129 -17.79 1.47 -19.16
N LEU A 130 -18.45 2.14 -18.22
CA LEU A 130 -19.84 1.92 -17.84
C LEU A 130 -20.57 3.25 -17.79
N THR A 131 -21.82 3.27 -18.24
CA THR A 131 -22.75 4.37 -17.93
C THR A 131 -23.50 4.02 -16.66
N LEU A 132 -23.44 4.85 -15.63
CA LEU A 132 -24.20 4.70 -14.39
C LEU A 132 -25.23 5.81 -14.28
N SER A 133 -26.45 5.46 -13.86
CA SER A 133 -27.52 6.43 -13.62
C SER A 133 -27.73 6.58 -12.12
N TYR A 134 -28.09 7.78 -11.67
CA TYR A 134 -28.42 8.02 -10.26
C TYR A 134 -29.56 7.10 -9.78
N GLY A 135 -29.31 6.32 -8.72
CA GLY A 135 -30.28 5.36 -8.19
C GLY A 135 -30.51 4.12 -9.06
N GLY A 136 -29.71 3.93 -10.12
CA GLY A 136 -29.73 2.74 -10.96
C GLY A 136 -29.09 1.52 -10.29
N GLU A 137 -29.18 0.39 -10.98
CA GLU A 137 -28.54 -0.86 -10.55
C GLU A 137 -27.02 -0.80 -10.66
N ALA A 138 -26.35 -1.59 -9.82
CA ALA A 138 -24.91 -1.76 -9.88
C ALA A 138 -24.51 -2.53 -11.15
N LYS A 139 -23.31 -2.25 -11.67
CA LYS A 139 -22.76 -2.87 -12.87
C LYS A 139 -21.38 -3.46 -12.57
N GLU A 140 -21.04 -4.54 -13.25
CA GLU A 140 -19.73 -5.21 -13.07
C GLU A 140 -18.64 -4.52 -13.90
N ALA A 141 -17.47 -4.32 -13.31
CA ALA A 141 -16.24 -3.89 -13.97
C ALA A 141 -15.04 -4.69 -13.44
N GLY A 142 -14.66 -5.73 -14.17
CA GLY A 142 -13.61 -6.65 -13.73
C GLY A 142 -14.06 -7.39 -12.45
N PRO A 143 -13.27 -7.36 -11.35
CA PRO A 143 -13.64 -8.00 -10.09
C PRO A 143 -14.59 -7.16 -9.23
N PHE A 144 -14.97 -5.95 -9.67
CA PHE A 144 -15.73 -4.98 -8.89
C PHE A 144 -17.18 -4.87 -9.33
N GLU A 145 -18.08 -4.83 -8.36
CA GLU A 145 -19.43 -4.28 -8.53
C GLU A 145 -19.37 -2.76 -8.31
N VAL A 146 -19.76 -2.00 -9.33
CA VAL A 146 -19.69 -0.53 -9.42
C VAL A 146 -21.09 0.06 -9.34
N ALA A 147 -21.32 0.94 -8.37
CA ALA A 147 -22.62 1.59 -8.18
C ALA A 147 -22.48 3.09 -7.90
N PHE A 148 -23.52 3.84 -8.25
CA PHE A 148 -23.63 5.24 -7.84
C PHE A 148 -23.95 5.31 -6.33
N SER A 149 -23.14 6.03 -5.56
CA SER A 149 -23.29 6.24 -4.12
C SER A 149 -23.91 7.60 -3.85
N LYS A 150 -25.03 7.61 -3.12
CA LYS A 150 -25.72 8.84 -2.73
C LYS A 150 -24.90 9.60 -1.68
N PRO A 151 -24.96 10.95 -1.67
CA PRO A 151 -24.36 11.74 -0.61
C PRO A 151 -24.95 11.30 0.73
N LYS A 152 -24.12 10.85 1.67
CA LYS A 152 -24.57 10.61 3.05
C LYS A 152 -24.41 11.91 3.82
N LYS A 153 -25.52 12.46 4.30
CA LYS A 153 -25.47 13.49 5.36
C LYS A 153 -24.86 12.85 6.60
N THR A 154 -23.65 13.27 6.97
CA THR A 154 -23.09 12.92 8.27
C THR A 154 -23.62 13.90 9.32
N ALA A 155 -23.73 13.45 10.57
CA ALA A 155 -24.24 14.26 11.68
C ALA A 155 -23.41 15.54 11.96
N PHE A 156 -22.20 15.63 11.39
CA PHE A 156 -21.26 16.74 11.58
C PHE A 156 -21.16 17.69 10.37
N GLY A 157 -22.09 17.63 9.41
CA GLY A 157 -22.12 18.58 8.28
C GLY A 157 -21.05 18.36 7.21
N PHE A 158 -20.05 17.53 7.46
CA PHE A 158 -19.12 17.00 6.46
C PHE A 158 -19.79 15.85 5.69
N GLY A 159 -20.85 16.16 4.95
CA GLY A 159 -21.47 15.20 4.06
C GLY A 159 -20.50 14.87 2.94
N GLY A 160 -20.06 13.61 2.86
CA GLY A 160 -19.35 13.13 1.67
C GLY A 160 -20.24 13.35 0.45
N GLY A 161 -19.66 13.94 -0.61
CA GLY A 161 -20.37 14.16 -1.87
C GLY A 161 -20.94 12.87 -2.44
N ALA A 162 -21.79 12.98 -3.46
CA ALA A 162 -22.09 11.84 -4.30
C ALA A 162 -20.78 11.21 -4.82
N GLY A 163 -20.79 9.91 -5.07
CA GLY A 163 -19.57 9.20 -5.43
C GLY A 163 -19.82 7.92 -6.19
N ILE A 164 -18.75 7.28 -6.63
CA ILE A 164 -18.80 5.94 -7.21
C ILE A 164 -18.31 4.95 -6.17
N LYS A 165 -19.18 4.01 -5.81
CA LYS A 165 -18.86 2.92 -4.89
C LYS A 165 -18.37 1.73 -5.69
N LEU A 166 -17.17 1.26 -5.35
CA LEU A 166 -16.70 -0.07 -5.67
C LEU A 166 -16.97 -0.97 -4.48
N SER A 167 -17.63 -2.08 -4.73
CA SER A 167 -17.89 -3.13 -3.76
C SER A 167 -17.58 -4.48 -4.39
N LYS A 168 -17.25 -5.46 -3.54
CA LYS A 168 -16.77 -6.78 -3.97
C LYS A 168 -15.42 -6.66 -4.69
N GLY A 169 -14.63 -7.73 -4.69
CA GLY A 169 -13.28 -7.72 -5.23
C GLY A 169 -12.23 -7.12 -4.28
N ASP A 170 -10.96 -7.43 -4.57
CA ASP A 170 -9.82 -6.88 -3.83
C ASP A 170 -9.42 -5.54 -4.45
N LEU A 171 -9.38 -4.49 -3.64
CA LEU A 171 -9.03 -3.12 -4.06
C LEU A 171 -7.59 -3.01 -4.58
N ASN A 172 -6.71 -3.97 -4.29
CA ASN A 172 -5.38 -4.04 -4.89
C ASN A 172 -5.43 -4.19 -6.42
N HIS A 173 -6.52 -4.72 -6.97
CA HIS A 173 -6.72 -4.79 -8.42
C HIS A 173 -7.08 -3.45 -9.06
N LEU A 174 -7.47 -2.43 -8.30
CA LEU A 174 -7.85 -1.15 -8.88
C LEU A 174 -6.60 -0.30 -9.18
N LYS A 175 -6.40 0.04 -10.45
CA LYS A 175 -5.37 0.99 -10.87
C LYS A 175 -5.90 2.42 -10.85
N SER A 176 -7.05 2.66 -11.47
CA SER A 176 -7.65 4.00 -11.50
C SER A 176 -9.16 3.94 -11.72
N ILE A 177 -9.81 5.04 -11.34
CA ILE A 177 -11.21 5.34 -11.62
C ILE A 177 -11.28 6.76 -12.17
N THR A 178 -11.91 6.90 -13.34
CA THR A 178 -12.17 8.19 -13.96
C THR A 178 -13.66 8.32 -14.19
N VAL A 179 -14.22 9.49 -13.92
CA VAL A 179 -15.65 9.76 -14.09
C VAL A 179 -15.83 10.96 -15.00
N LYS A 180 -16.74 10.87 -15.97
CA LYS A 180 -17.15 11.99 -16.79
C LYS A 180 -18.64 12.28 -16.65
N VAL A 181 -18.96 13.57 -16.59
CA VAL A 181 -20.32 14.13 -16.59
C VAL A 181 -20.42 15.03 -17.82
N ASP A 182 -21.40 14.78 -18.68
CA ASP A 182 -21.60 15.53 -19.94
C ASP A 182 -20.32 15.62 -20.80
N GLY A 183 -19.56 14.53 -20.84
CA GLY A 183 -18.30 14.43 -21.59
C GLY A 183 -17.08 15.12 -20.95
N LYS A 184 -17.22 15.74 -19.78
CA LYS A 184 -16.12 16.37 -19.04
C LYS A 184 -15.73 15.55 -17.83
N GLU A 185 -14.44 15.40 -17.59
CA GLU A 185 -13.92 14.70 -16.42
C GLU A 185 -14.33 15.43 -15.12
N ALA A 186 -14.84 14.68 -14.15
CA ALA A 186 -15.23 15.18 -12.84
C ALA A 186 -14.03 15.19 -11.90
N ASN A 187 -13.89 16.25 -11.10
CA ASN A 187 -12.82 16.34 -10.11
C ASN A 187 -13.09 15.39 -8.94
N GLY A 188 -12.13 14.53 -8.65
CA GLY A 188 -12.17 13.65 -7.47
C GLY A 188 -11.93 14.42 -6.17
N ASN A 189 -12.71 14.09 -5.14
CA ASN A 189 -12.59 14.66 -3.79
C ASN A 189 -12.27 13.57 -2.75
N GLY A 190 -11.23 12.80 -3.05
CA GLY A 190 -10.77 11.69 -2.21
C GLY A 190 -11.73 10.50 -2.18
N TRP A 191 -11.52 9.63 -1.19
CA TRP A 191 -12.31 8.42 -1.00
C TRP A 191 -12.53 8.12 0.48
N PHE A 192 -13.59 7.39 0.77
CA PHE A 192 -13.83 6.78 2.08
C PHE A 192 -14.20 5.31 1.89
N GLY A 193 -13.90 4.48 2.88
CA GLY A 193 -14.18 3.05 2.76
C GLY A 193 -13.75 2.26 3.98
N SER A 194 -14.11 0.99 3.97
CA SER A 194 -13.70 -0.01 4.94
C SER A 194 -13.58 -1.34 4.21
N ASN A 195 -12.50 -2.07 4.45
CA ASN A 195 -12.24 -3.37 3.81
C ASN A 195 -12.34 -3.26 2.27
N ASN A 196 -12.96 -4.27 1.64
CA ASN A 196 -13.16 -4.42 0.19
C ASN A 196 -14.29 -3.54 -0.39
N SER A 197 -14.59 -2.40 0.25
CA SER A 197 -15.57 -1.44 -0.23
C SER A 197 -15.02 -0.03 -0.10
N ARG A 198 -15.00 0.69 -1.22
CA ARG A 198 -14.50 2.07 -1.28
C ARG A 198 -15.43 2.93 -2.12
N THR A 199 -15.77 4.10 -1.61
CA THR A 199 -16.51 5.13 -2.34
C THR A 199 -15.57 6.26 -2.69
N TYR A 200 -15.43 6.52 -3.98
CA TYR A 200 -14.68 7.65 -4.54
C TYR A 200 -15.64 8.82 -4.73
N ASN A 201 -15.35 9.94 -4.08
CA ASN A 201 -16.20 11.11 -4.16
C ASN A 201 -15.80 11.96 -5.37
N PHE A 202 -16.77 12.58 -6.02
CA PHE A 202 -16.50 13.53 -7.08
C PHE A 202 -17.37 14.78 -6.89
N GLU A 203 -16.83 15.92 -7.28
CA GLU A 203 -17.57 17.17 -7.26
C GLU A 203 -18.66 17.17 -8.33
N ASN A 204 -19.83 17.73 -8.01
CA ASN A 204 -20.92 17.97 -8.95
C ASN A 204 -21.41 16.72 -9.72
N LEU A 205 -21.32 15.55 -9.10
CA LEU A 205 -22.06 14.36 -9.54
C LEU A 205 -23.56 14.63 -9.40
N GLY A 206 -24.19 15.13 -10.47
CA GLY A 206 -25.62 15.39 -10.54
C GLY A 206 -26.46 14.09 -10.52
N GLU A 207 -27.77 14.24 -10.69
CA GLU A 207 -28.71 13.10 -10.75
C GLU A 207 -28.81 12.47 -12.16
N GLY A 208 -27.97 12.92 -13.09
CA GLY A 208 -27.91 12.41 -14.47
C GLY A 208 -27.14 11.11 -14.62
N GLU A 209 -26.94 10.72 -15.88
CA GLU A 209 -26.04 9.63 -16.22
C GLU A 209 -24.59 10.10 -16.21
N VAL A 210 -23.70 9.22 -15.76
CA VAL A 210 -22.26 9.48 -15.71
C VAL A 210 -21.51 8.32 -16.35
N GLU A 211 -20.45 8.65 -17.08
CA GLU A 211 -19.54 7.66 -17.65
C GLU A 211 -18.44 7.37 -16.61
N VAL A 212 -18.30 6.11 -16.21
CA VAL A 212 -17.28 5.64 -15.28
C VAL A 212 -16.34 4.71 -16.03
N THR A 213 -15.06 5.06 -16.04
CA THR A 213 -13.98 4.21 -16.54
C THR A 213 -13.22 3.63 -15.36
N ILE A 214 -13.20 2.31 -15.26
CA ILE A 214 -12.42 1.56 -14.27
C ILE A 214 -11.25 0.89 -14.98
N VAL A 215 -10.04 1.13 -14.50
CA VAL A 215 -8.84 0.43 -14.95
C VAL A 215 -8.38 -0.50 -13.84
N THR A 216 -8.23 -1.79 -14.16
CA THR A 216 -7.80 -2.82 -13.21
C THR A 216 -6.52 -3.49 -13.65
N TRP A 217 -5.73 -3.98 -12.69
CA TRP A 217 -4.57 -4.82 -12.93
C TRP A 217 -5.00 -6.27 -13.18
N LYS A 218 -4.42 -6.86 -14.22
CA LYS A 218 -4.59 -8.27 -14.59
C LYS A 218 -3.40 -9.10 -14.13
N ASN A 219 -3.65 -10.38 -13.87
CA ASN A 219 -2.62 -11.39 -13.59
C ASN A 219 -1.64 -10.96 -12.47
N MET A 220 -2.16 -10.31 -11.42
CA MET A 220 -1.34 -9.86 -10.30
C MET A 220 -0.60 -11.03 -9.67
N LYS A 221 0.68 -10.82 -9.37
CA LYS A 221 1.54 -11.81 -8.70
C LYS A 221 2.17 -11.19 -7.47
N LYS A 222 2.24 -11.97 -6.40
CA LYS A 222 3.07 -11.64 -5.25
C LYS A 222 4.53 -11.93 -5.57
N VAL A 223 5.39 -10.99 -5.21
CA VAL A 223 6.84 -11.14 -5.25
C VAL A 223 7.40 -10.80 -3.88
N THR A 224 8.42 -11.54 -3.46
CA THR A 224 9.10 -11.30 -2.19
C THR A 224 10.31 -10.41 -2.45
N ILE A 225 10.35 -9.26 -1.78
CA ILE A 225 11.41 -8.26 -1.87
C ILE A 225 12.28 -8.36 -0.61
N PRO A 226 13.59 -8.63 -0.74
CA PRO A 226 14.49 -8.65 0.40
C PRO A 226 14.76 -7.22 0.90
N ILE A 227 14.84 -7.05 2.21
CA ILE A 227 15.19 -5.79 2.88
C ILE A 227 16.34 -6.08 3.82
N GLU A 228 17.36 -5.23 3.81
CA GLU A 228 18.48 -5.33 4.75
C GLU A 228 19.03 -3.95 5.13
N LYS A 229 19.68 -3.91 6.29
CA LYS A 229 20.49 -2.79 6.78
C LYS A 229 21.76 -3.32 7.44
#